data_AF-A0A7J6XH99-F1
#
_entry.id   AF-A0A7J6XH99-F1
#
_cell.length_a   1.000
_cell.length_b   1.000
_cell.length_c   1.000
_cell.angle_alpha   90.00
_cell.angle_beta   90.00
_cell.angle_gamma   90.00
#
_symmetry.space_group_name_H-M   'P 1'
#
loop_
_entity.id
_entity.type
_entity.pdbx_description
1 polymer ?
#
loop_
_entity_poly.entity_id
_entity_poly.type
_entity_poly.pdbx_seq_one_letter_code
_entity_poly.pdbx_strand_id
1 'polypeptide(L)'
;MGKGGGCVPSKKRAPLVASDDPPITAIEEKRPSTDGTTTTTTIATPSASGNLALTSSATTTIREKLKIFIVFYSMYGHVEGLAKRMKRGVDGIDGVEGFLFQVPETLSNEVLEQMKVPSKDDEIPVISAAELVAADGILFGFPTRYGLH
;
A
#
# COMPACT_ATOMS: atom_id res chain seq x y z
N MET A 1 -9.19 -45.42 29.40
CA MET A 1 -7.79 -44.93 29.37
C MET A 1 -7.50 -44.35 27.99
N GLY A 2 -7.41 -43.03 27.86
CA GLY A 2 -7.02 -42.37 26.61
C GLY A 2 -6.09 -41.22 26.94
N LYS A 3 -4.78 -41.43 26.81
CA LYS A 3 -3.76 -40.39 26.99
C LYS A 3 -3.73 -39.55 25.70
N GLY A 4 -4.44 -38.43 25.69
CA GLY A 4 -4.25 -37.40 24.66
C GLY A 4 -2.87 -36.78 24.81
N GLY A 5 -1.94 -37.15 23.95
CA GLY A 5 -0.58 -36.64 23.92
C GLY A 5 -0.57 -35.16 23.56
N GLY A 6 -0.11 -34.34 24.49
CA GLY A 6 0.04 -32.89 24.32
C GLY A 6 1.13 -32.50 23.33
N CYS A 7 0.92 -31.32 22.77
CA CYS A 7 1.87 -30.31 22.27
C CYS A 7 3.13 -30.79 21.53
N VAL A 8 3.20 -30.45 20.24
CA VAL A 8 4.44 -30.42 19.45
C VAL A 8 5.00 -28.99 19.48
N PRO A 9 6.11 -28.70 20.19
CA PRO A 9 6.72 -27.38 20.20
C PRO A 9 7.57 -27.19 18.93
N SER A 10 7.15 -26.28 18.04
CA SER A 10 7.94 -25.87 16.88
C SER A 10 9.07 -24.93 17.30
N LYS A 11 10.21 -25.50 17.71
CA LYS A 11 11.49 -24.78 17.81
C LYS A 11 12.31 -25.10 16.56
N LYS A 12 12.26 -24.21 15.56
CA LYS A 12 13.33 -23.82 14.62
C LYS A 12 12.72 -23.10 13.42
N ARG A 13 12.67 -21.76 13.47
CA ARG A 13 12.64 -20.92 12.26
C ARG A 13 13.90 -20.08 12.26
N ALA A 14 14.82 -20.39 11.35
CA ALA A 14 16.04 -19.61 11.13
C ALA A 14 15.72 -18.33 10.33
N PRO A 15 16.49 -17.25 10.50
CA PRO A 15 16.24 -15.98 9.81
C PRO A 15 16.70 -16.05 8.34
N LEU A 16 15.94 -15.43 7.45
CA LEU A 16 16.35 -15.21 6.06
C LEU A 16 17.18 -13.92 6.01
N VAL A 17 18.46 -14.05 5.68
CA VAL A 17 19.34 -12.96 5.28
C VAL A 17 19.66 -13.16 3.79
N ALA A 18 19.62 -12.05 3.06
CA ALA A 18 19.79 -11.93 1.61
C ALA A 18 21.24 -12.18 1.15
N SER A 19 21.39 -12.72 -0.07
CA SER A 19 22.36 -12.27 -1.10
C SER A 19 22.48 -13.28 -2.25
N ASP A 20 22.39 -12.76 -3.49
CA ASP A 20 23.17 -13.07 -4.69
C ASP A 20 23.06 -14.46 -5.41
N ASP A 21 22.70 -14.38 -6.70
CA ASP A 21 22.76 -15.36 -7.81
C ASP A 21 24.20 -15.87 -8.13
N PRO A 22 24.46 -16.81 -9.10
CA PRO A 22 23.73 -17.97 -9.71
C PRO A 22 24.71 -19.21 -9.76
N PRO A 23 24.87 -20.08 -10.80
CA PRO A 23 24.02 -20.62 -11.91
C PRO A 23 24.07 -22.17 -12.04
N ILE A 24 23.08 -22.86 -12.65
CA ILE A 24 23.31 -24.18 -13.30
C ILE A 24 22.46 -24.38 -14.57
N THR A 25 23.14 -24.96 -15.54
CA THR A 25 22.97 -25.25 -16.97
C THR A 25 21.91 -26.26 -17.41
N ALA A 26 21.37 -25.97 -18.61
CA ALA A 26 21.08 -26.83 -19.78
C ALA A 26 20.60 -28.30 -19.64
N ILE A 27 19.46 -28.60 -20.28
CA ILE A 27 19.23 -29.85 -21.04
C ILE A 27 18.40 -29.52 -22.29
N GLU A 28 18.84 -30.03 -23.44
CA GLU A 28 18.31 -29.88 -24.80
C GLU A 28 17.81 -31.26 -25.34
N GLU A 29 17.25 -31.26 -26.56
CA GLU A 29 16.73 -32.34 -27.45
C GLU A 29 15.19 -32.43 -27.53
N LYS A 30 14.52 -32.41 -28.70
CA LYS A 30 14.89 -32.96 -30.03
C LYS A 30 14.06 -32.35 -31.20
N ARG A 31 14.73 -32.19 -32.35
CA ARG A 31 14.34 -31.75 -33.74
C ARG A 31 13.42 -32.75 -34.51
N PRO A 32 12.95 -32.57 -35.79
CA PRO A 32 13.63 -31.90 -36.94
C PRO A 32 12.83 -31.25 -38.13
N SER A 33 13.61 -30.55 -38.99
CA SER A 33 13.58 -30.35 -40.48
C SER A 33 12.41 -29.59 -41.14
N THR A 34 12.58 -28.70 -42.14
CA THR A 34 13.36 -28.85 -43.41
C THR A 34 13.70 -27.50 -44.09
N ASP A 35 14.73 -27.52 -44.94
CA ASP A 35 15.49 -26.51 -45.71
C ASP A 35 14.75 -25.52 -46.67
N GLY A 36 15.45 -24.44 -47.08
CA GLY A 36 15.35 -23.90 -48.46
C GLY A 36 15.56 -22.39 -48.69
N THR A 37 16.51 -22.06 -49.58
CA THR A 37 17.19 -20.77 -49.91
C THR A 37 16.45 -19.75 -50.83
N THR A 38 16.89 -18.46 -50.80
CA THR A 38 17.13 -17.51 -51.94
C THR A 38 16.18 -16.30 -52.22
N THR A 39 16.69 -15.08 -51.92
CA THR A 39 16.76 -13.81 -52.69
C THR A 39 15.53 -13.16 -53.37
N THR A 40 15.28 -11.86 -53.11
CA THR A 40 15.32 -10.71 -54.08
C THR A 40 14.62 -9.44 -53.56
N THR A 41 15.39 -8.35 -53.47
CA THR A 41 15.12 -6.92 -53.79
C THR A 41 13.69 -6.34 -53.68
N THR A 42 13.52 -5.20 -52.99
CA THR A 42 13.07 -3.91 -53.60
C THR A 42 13.17 -2.74 -52.60
N ILE A 43 13.65 -1.63 -53.14
CA ILE A 43 13.95 -0.30 -52.60
C ILE A 43 12.66 0.51 -52.38
N ALA A 44 12.56 1.28 -51.29
CA ALA A 44 11.83 2.56 -51.29
C ALA A 44 12.19 3.45 -50.09
N THR A 45 12.78 4.60 -50.38
CA THR A 45 13.02 5.75 -49.50
C THR A 45 11.82 6.70 -49.58
N PRO A 46 11.42 7.34 -48.48
CA PRO A 46 11.27 8.81 -48.50
C PRO A 46 11.82 9.41 -47.17
N SER A 47 12.86 10.24 -47.18
CA SER A 47 12.87 11.67 -47.53
C SER A 47 11.86 12.50 -46.75
N ALA A 48 12.34 13.17 -45.68
CA ALA A 48 12.01 14.54 -45.24
C ALA A 48 12.23 14.69 -43.72
N SER A 49 13.46 14.96 -43.30
CA SER A 49 13.77 15.42 -41.94
C SER A 49 14.31 16.83 -42.02
N GLY A 50 13.50 17.81 -41.62
CA GLY A 50 13.91 19.21 -41.61
C GLY A 50 12.84 20.11 -41.02
N ASN A 51 12.99 20.37 -39.71
CA ASN A 51 12.54 21.55 -38.97
C ASN A 51 11.20 21.40 -38.23
N LEU A 52 11.29 21.07 -36.94
CA LEU A 52 10.37 21.64 -35.96
C LEU A 52 11.13 21.86 -34.64
N ALA A 53 11.47 23.12 -34.39
CA ALA A 53 11.91 23.57 -33.08
C ALA A 53 10.71 23.43 -32.13
N LEU A 54 10.74 22.39 -31.28
CA LEU A 54 9.81 22.21 -30.18
C LEU A 54 10.48 22.77 -28.93
N THR A 55 10.38 24.08 -28.76
CA THR A 55 10.63 24.73 -27.47
C THR A 55 9.42 24.44 -26.59
N SER A 56 9.37 23.24 -26.01
CA SER A 56 8.32 22.84 -25.07
C SER A 56 8.54 23.60 -23.75
N SER A 57 7.96 24.78 -23.65
CA SER A 57 7.70 25.42 -22.36
C SER A 57 6.68 24.55 -21.63
N ALA A 58 7.17 23.71 -20.72
CA ALA A 58 6.34 22.87 -19.89
C ALA A 58 5.62 23.77 -18.86
N THR A 59 4.34 24.04 -19.11
CA THR A 59 3.43 24.58 -18.11
C THR A 59 3.33 23.57 -16.96
N THR A 60 3.85 23.92 -15.79
CA THR A 60 3.64 23.17 -14.55
C THR A 60 2.16 23.28 -14.16
N THR A 61 1.36 22.32 -14.58
CA THR A 61 0.00 22.11 -14.05
C THR A 61 0.13 21.66 -12.60
N ILE A 62 -0.21 22.53 -11.64
CA ILE A 62 -0.42 22.12 -10.24
C ILE A 62 -1.62 21.17 -10.25
N ARG A 63 -1.34 19.87 -10.10
CA ARG A 63 -2.37 18.90 -9.74
C ARG A 63 -2.51 19.01 -8.23
N GLU A 64 -3.56 19.69 -7.76
CA GLU A 64 -3.98 19.60 -6.37
C GLU A 64 -4.10 18.12 -6.02
N LYS A 65 -3.46 17.71 -4.92
CA LYS A 65 -3.52 16.33 -4.47
C LYS A 65 -4.88 16.05 -3.86
N LEU A 66 -5.45 14.90 -4.18
CA LEU A 66 -6.68 14.43 -3.56
C LEU A 66 -6.43 14.14 -2.07
N LYS A 67 -7.29 14.68 -1.22
CA LYS A 67 -7.17 14.56 0.24
C LYS A 67 -8.01 13.40 0.72
N ILE A 68 -7.34 12.40 1.28
CA ILE A 68 -7.99 11.22 1.85
C ILE A 68 -7.90 11.29 3.37
N PHE A 69 -9.05 11.40 4.03
CA PHE A 69 -9.11 11.44 5.49
C PHE A 69 -9.29 10.03 6.03
N ILE A 70 -8.36 9.60 6.87
CA ILE A 70 -8.40 8.35 7.59
C ILE A 70 -8.83 8.68 9.02
N VAL A 71 -10.13 8.56 9.26
CA VAL A 71 -10.77 8.90 10.52
C VAL A 71 -10.98 7.62 11.31
N PHE A 72 -10.40 7.54 12.50
CA PHE A 72 -10.45 6.32 13.29
C PHE A 72 -10.69 6.57 14.78
N TYR A 73 -11.13 5.51 15.45
CA TYR A 73 -11.14 5.40 16.89
C TYR A 73 -10.31 4.19 17.30
N SER A 74 -9.50 4.32 18.35
CA SER A 74 -8.79 3.18 18.93
C SER A 74 -8.66 3.35 20.43
N MET A 75 -9.08 2.33 21.19
CA MET A 75 -8.79 2.27 22.62
C MET A 75 -7.41 1.68 22.88
N TYR A 76 -7.13 0.51 22.28
CA TYR A 76 -5.91 -0.26 22.55
C TYR A 76 -4.87 -0.17 21.42
N GLY A 77 -4.97 0.83 20.53
CA GLY A 77 -3.99 1.09 19.47
C GLY A 77 -4.04 0.19 18.24
N HIS A 78 -4.80 -0.92 18.24
CA HIS A 78 -4.86 -1.83 17.08
C HIS A 78 -5.33 -1.15 15.79
N VAL A 79 -6.37 -0.33 15.89
CA VAL A 79 -6.95 0.38 14.75
C VAL A 79 -6.08 1.56 14.36
N GLU A 80 -5.41 2.20 15.31
CA GLU A 80 -4.43 3.24 15.04
C GLU A 80 -3.24 2.70 14.21
N GLY A 81 -2.70 1.53 14.60
CA GLY A 81 -1.65 0.86 13.82
C GLY A 81 -2.13 0.42 12.44
N LEU A 82 -3.42 0.09 12.27
CA LEU A 82 -4.02 -0.14 10.96
C LEU A 82 -4.10 1.16 10.15
N ALA A 83 -4.61 2.24 10.74
CA ALA A 83 -4.74 3.54 10.11
C ALA A 83 -3.38 4.09 9.64
N LYS A 84 -2.33 4.00 10.47
CA LYS A 84 -0.95 4.34 10.10
C LYS A 84 -0.44 3.54 8.89
N ARG A 85 -0.81 2.26 8.76
CA ARG A 85 -0.50 1.45 7.57
C ARG A 85 -1.31 1.85 6.35
N MET A 86 -2.59 2.18 6.53
CA MET A 86 -3.44 2.68 5.44
C MET A 86 -2.92 4.01 4.90
N LYS A 87 -2.49 4.93 5.78
CA LYS A 87 -1.85 6.20 5.38
C LYS A 87 -0.65 5.95 4.46
N ARG A 88 0.25 5.03 4.84
CA ARG A 88 1.40 4.64 4.00
C ARG A 88 0.98 4.11 2.62
N GLY A 89 -0.14 3.37 2.55
CA GLY A 89 -0.68 2.89 1.28
C GLY A 89 -1.26 4.01 0.41
N VAL A 90 -1.99 4.94 1.04
CA VAL A 90 -2.56 6.13 0.37
C VAL A 90 -1.45 7.04 -0.16
N ASP A 91 -0.45 7.35 0.67
CA ASP A 91 0.69 8.21 0.32
C ASP A 91 1.58 7.60 -0.78
N GLY A 92 1.44 6.29 -1.05
CA GLY A 92 2.15 5.61 -2.13
C GLY A 92 1.54 5.82 -3.52
N ILE A 93 0.39 6.50 -3.63
CA ILE A 93 -0.31 6.74 -4.89
C ILE A 93 -0.04 8.17 -5.35
N ASP A 94 0.40 8.31 -6.60
CA ASP A 94 0.66 9.63 -7.19
C ASP A 94 -0.62 10.49 -7.24
N GLY A 95 -0.51 11.72 -6.75
CA GLY A 95 -1.62 12.69 -6.74
C GLY A 95 -2.61 12.53 -5.58
N VAL A 96 -2.31 11.70 -4.58
CA VAL A 96 -3.13 11.50 -3.38
C VAL A 96 -2.32 11.77 -2.12
N GLU A 97 -2.95 12.28 -1.08
CA GLU A 97 -2.35 12.53 0.24
C GLU A 97 -3.28 12.05 1.36
N GLY A 98 -2.74 11.27 2.29
CA GLY A 98 -3.47 10.72 3.44
C GLY A 98 -3.29 11.55 4.71
N PHE A 99 -4.41 11.88 5.36
CA PHE A 99 -4.44 12.57 6.66
C PHE A 99 -5.03 11.65 7.73
N LEU A 100 -4.42 11.60 8.91
CA LEU A 100 -4.92 10.82 10.05
C LEU A 100 -5.67 11.71 11.02
N PHE A 101 -6.84 11.25 11.44
CA PHE A 101 -7.65 11.93 12.43
C PHE A 101 -8.25 10.96 13.44
N GLN A 102 -8.31 11.38 14.70
CA GLN A 102 -9.03 10.66 15.75
C GLN A 102 -10.45 11.21 15.91
N VAL A 103 -11.39 10.31 16.20
CA VAL A 103 -12.72 10.67 16.70
C VAL A 103 -12.61 11.02 18.18
N PRO A 104 -13.34 12.05 18.67
CA PRO A 104 -13.35 12.39 20.09
C PRO A 104 -13.77 11.21 20.96
N GLU A 105 -13.06 11.03 22.06
CA GLU A 105 -13.38 10.01 23.07
C GLU A 105 -14.71 10.32 23.75
N THR A 106 -15.51 9.28 24.00
CA THR A 106 -16.86 9.40 24.59
C THR A 106 -16.92 8.97 26.04
N LEU A 107 -15.93 8.17 26.48
CA LEU A 107 -15.84 7.70 27.86
C LEU A 107 -15.09 8.72 28.74
N SER A 108 -15.50 8.83 30.00
CA SER A 108 -14.79 9.65 30.97
C SER A 108 -13.42 9.07 31.30
N ASN A 109 -12.49 9.94 31.72
CA ASN A 109 -11.13 9.55 32.07
C ASN A 109 -11.10 8.46 33.17
N GLU A 110 -11.98 8.56 34.17
CA GLU A 110 -12.09 7.55 35.25
C GLU A 110 -12.39 6.15 34.71
N VAL A 111 -13.26 6.05 33.70
CA VAL A 111 -13.65 4.78 33.09
C VAL A 111 -12.52 4.23 32.22
N LEU A 112 -11.76 5.10 31.53
CA LEU A 112 -10.58 4.71 30.75
C LEU A 112 -9.46 4.17 31.65
N GLU A 113 -9.24 4.81 32.80
CA GLU A 113 -8.29 4.35 33.82
C GLU A 113 -8.66 2.99 34.38
N GLN A 114 -9.95 2.79 34.72
CA GLN A 114 -10.45 1.48 35.18
C GLN A 114 -10.26 0.37 34.13
N MET A 115 -10.43 0.72 32.86
CA MET A 115 -10.20 -0.20 31.74
C MET A 115 -8.72 -0.39 31.39
N LYS A 116 -7.80 0.31 32.07
CA LYS A 116 -6.35 0.24 31.84
C LYS A 116 -5.99 0.52 30.37
N VAL A 117 -6.67 1.50 29.79
CA VAL A 117 -6.41 1.92 28.42
C VAL A 117 -5.03 2.58 28.37
N PRO A 118 -4.14 2.18 27.43
CA PRO A 118 -2.89 2.88 27.22
C PRO A 118 -3.12 4.36 26.88
N SER A 119 -2.19 5.23 27.26
CA SER A 119 -2.19 6.62 26.79
C SER A 119 -2.16 6.65 25.26
N LYS A 120 -2.98 7.52 24.67
CA LYS A 120 -3.04 7.71 23.21
C LYS A 120 -1.92 8.65 22.76
N ASP A 121 -1.52 8.53 21.49
CA ASP A 121 -0.61 9.47 20.85
C ASP A 121 -1.33 10.81 20.62
N ASP A 122 -0.89 11.88 21.29
CA ASP A 122 -1.43 13.24 21.14
C ASP A 122 -1.01 13.92 19.82
N GLU A 123 -0.16 13.27 19.01
CA GLU A 123 0.29 13.77 17.72
C GLU A 123 -0.82 13.75 16.65
N ILE A 124 -1.81 12.86 16.80
CA ILE A 124 -2.90 12.72 15.83
C ILE A 124 -4.06 13.64 16.23
N PRO A 125 -4.44 14.63 15.39
CA PRO A 125 -5.49 15.58 15.73
C PRO A 125 -6.87 14.91 15.83
N VAL A 126 -7.69 15.42 16.74
CA VAL A 126 -9.11 15.07 16.83
C VAL A 126 -9.89 15.88 15.79
N ILE A 127 -10.79 15.22 15.05
CA ILE A 127 -11.60 15.86 14.00
C ILE A 127 -13.07 15.96 14.41
N SER A 128 -13.69 17.07 14.02
CA SER A 128 -15.14 17.28 14.12
C SER A 128 -15.87 16.85 12.84
N ALA A 129 -17.17 16.55 12.94
CA ALA A 129 -17.97 16.16 11.77
C ALA A 129 -18.02 17.23 10.67
N ALA A 130 -17.92 18.52 11.03
CA ALA A 130 -17.96 19.62 10.07
C ALA A 130 -16.72 19.68 9.18
N GLU A 131 -15.57 19.25 9.69
CA GLU A 131 -14.28 19.29 8.96
C GLU A 131 -14.17 18.17 7.91
N LEU A 132 -15.01 17.13 7.99
CA LEU A 132 -15.03 16.03 7.03
C LEU A 132 -15.36 16.48 5.60
N VAL A 133 -16.00 17.64 5.44
CA VAL A 133 -16.37 18.23 4.15
C VAL A 133 -15.12 18.59 3.31
N ALA A 134 -13.97 18.78 3.95
CA ALA A 134 -12.72 19.12 3.25
C ALA A 134 -12.03 17.92 2.58
N ALA A 135 -12.53 16.69 2.78
CA ALA A 135 -11.96 15.47 2.22
C ALA A 135 -12.56 15.16 0.84
N ASP A 136 -11.71 14.70 -0.08
CA ASP A 136 -12.16 14.12 -1.36
C ASP A 136 -12.55 12.64 -1.20
N GLY A 137 -12.02 11.98 -0.17
CA GLY A 137 -12.38 10.62 0.20
C GLY A 137 -12.16 10.34 1.69
N ILE A 138 -12.94 9.42 2.25
CA ILE A 138 -12.92 9.12 3.68
C ILE A 138 -12.80 7.62 3.90
N LEU A 139 -11.90 7.23 4.81
CA LEU A 139 -11.76 5.87 5.32
C LEU A 139 -12.05 5.87 6.82
N PHE A 140 -12.97 5.01 7.22
CA PHE A 140 -13.36 4.86 8.61
C PHE A 140 -12.76 3.61 9.25
N GLY A 141 -12.16 3.78 10.42
CA GLY A 141 -11.61 2.69 11.22
C GLY A 141 -12.21 2.67 12.62
N PHE A 142 -13.06 1.69 12.92
CA PHE A 142 -13.66 1.52 14.24
C PHE A 142 -13.47 0.09 14.75
N PRO A 143 -13.07 -0.12 16.03
CA PRO A 143 -13.08 -1.44 16.63
C PRO A 143 -14.53 -1.92 16.74
N THR A 144 -14.77 -3.20 16.47
CA THR A 144 -16.12 -3.75 16.51
C THR A 144 -16.68 -3.74 17.93
N ARG A 145 -17.94 -3.34 18.07
CA ARG A 145 -18.75 -3.51 19.28
C ARG A 145 -20.03 -4.24 18.87
N TYR A 146 -20.09 -5.53 19.20
CA TYR A 146 -21.21 -6.44 18.90
C TYR A 146 -21.61 -6.56 17.42
N GLY A 147 -20.78 -6.10 16.48
CA GLY A 147 -20.94 -6.37 15.06
C GLY A 147 -21.98 -5.51 14.31
N LEU A 148 -22.54 -4.46 14.91
CA LEU A 148 -23.51 -3.53 14.29
C LEU A 148 -24.63 -4.27 13.51
N HIS A 149 -25.72 -4.62 14.21
CA HIS A 149 -26.98 -5.03 13.58
C HIS A 149 -27.85 -3.80 13.32
#